data_AF-A0A9D4SLL4-F1
#
_entry.id   AF-A0A9D4SLL4-F1
#
_cell.length_a   1.000
_cell.length_b   1.000
_cell.length_c   1.000
_cell.angle_alpha   90.00
_cell.angle_beta   90.00
_cell.angle_gamma   90.00
#
_symmetry.space_group_name_H-M   'P 1'
#
loop_
_entity.id
_entity.type
_entity.pdbx_description
1 polymer ?
#
loop_
_entity_poly.entity_id
_entity_poly.type
_entity_poly.pdbx_seq_one_letter_code
_entity_poly.pdbx_strand_id
1 'polypeptide(L)'
;MPGAEHLIRHLHAHGVPTAGTSSCMPLAFGLKMTHHRDVLSLFNHVLISGGDPDVKHGRPHPDIFLIAASKFHDHPAPETVLVFEDTPAGVKAALDAGMQVVMVPDPRMDQADRSRATLCIDSLLEFKPEQFGLPSFPVAPKRSPSRSESVTGMKATATASTFEPVSHVIFDLDGLLLDTEKLYSAAAEAVALRYNKTFTWELKKRVLGSTAADAAHTIVEALGLPLPPDEYMAEVDRIFHKAVPDANLMPGAERLVRHLHAHAVPMAIATSSTPEAFDLKMTRHRDLLPLFHHVVCGGGNPEVKQGQTTSRYIPRRRF
;
A
#
# COMPACT_ATOMS: atom_id res chain seq x y z
N MET A 1 26.74 6.58 -11.16
CA MET A 1 26.50 6.95 -12.58
C MET A 1 27.12 8.32 -12.83
N PRO A 2 27.83 8.53 -13.94
CA PRO A 2 28.35 9.85 -14.29
C PRO A 2 27.23 10.91 -14.29
N GLY A 3 27.46 12.07 -13.66
CA GLY A 3 26.51 13.19 -13.61
C GLY A 3 25.42 13.12 -12.53
N ALA A 4 25.11 11.94 -11.96
CA ALA A 4 24.03 11.81 -10.97
C ALA A 4 24.28 12.64 -9.70
N GLU A 5 25.50 12.62 -9.17
CA GLU A 5 25.87 13.42 -7.99
C GLU A 5 25.77 14.92 -8.26
N HIS A 6 26.28 15.39 -9.41
CA HIS A 6 26.22 16.80 -9.79
C HIS A 6 24.77 17.29 -9.86
N LEU A 7 23.89 16.48 -10.46
CA LEU A 7 22.46 16.78 -10.54
C LEU A 7 21.81 16.84 -9.15
N ILE A 8 22.04 15.85 -8.29
CA ILE A 8 21.46 15.81 -6.94
C ILE A 8 21.89 17.03 -6.13
N ARG A 9 23.18 17.39 -6.18
CA ARG A 9 23.71 18.58 -5.53
C ARG A 9 23.11 19.87 -6.08
N HIS A 10 22.97 19.97 -7.40
CA HIS A 10 22.35 21.14 -8.05
C HIS A 10 20.89 21.31 -7.63
N LEU A 11 20.10 20.23 -7.66
CA LEU A 11 18.69 20.24 -7.24
C LEU A 11 18.55 20.64 -5.77
N HIS A 12 19.38 20.06 -4.90
CA HIS A 12 19.43 20.41 -3.48
C HIS A 12 19.77 21.89 -3.26
N ALA A 13 20.76 22.42 -3.97
CA ALA A 13 21.16 23.83 -3.88
C ALA A 13 20.05 24.80 -4.33
N HIS A 14 19.14 24.37 -5.20
CA HIS A 14 18.01 25.16 -5.68
C HIS A 14 16.70 24.87 -4.91
N GLY A 15 16.78 24.14 -3.80
CA GLY A 15 15.62 23.84 -2.96
C GLY A 15 14.61 22.91 -3.62
N VAL A 16 14.98 22.20 -4.69
CA VAL A 16 14.12 21.23 -5.35
C VAL A 16 14.09 19.95 -4.51
N PRO A 17 12.93 19.52 -3.99
CA PRO A 17 12.83 18.28 -3.24
C PRO A 17 13.18 17.08 -4.11
N THR A 18 14.08 16.22 -3.64
CA THR A 18 14.49 15.01 -4.35
C THR A 18 14.22 13.80 -3.48
N ALA A 19 13.80 12.69 -4.11
CA ALA A 19 13.60 11.43 -3.42
C ALA A 19 14.36 10.30 -4.13
N GLY A 20 15.00 9.46 -3.33
CA GLY A 20 15.66 8.24 -3.79
C GLY A 20 14.76 7.04 -3.55
N THR A 21 14.69 6.10 -4.49
CA THR A 21 13.95 4.84 -4.31
C THR A 21 14.88 3.68 -4.63
N SER A 22 14.91 2.65 -3.80
CA SER A 22 15.73 1.46 -4.00
C SER A 22 14.96 0.17 -3.72
N SER A 23 15.00 -0.72 -4.70
CA SER A 23 14.41 -2.06 -4.72
C SER A 23 15.33 -3.15 -4.15
N CYS A 24 16.04 -2.87 -3.05
CA CYS A 24 16.98 -3.86 -2.49
C CYS A 24 16.95 -3.89 -0.97
N MET A 25 17.33 -5.04 -0.40
CA MET A 25 17.37 -5.24 1.04
C MET A 25 18.13 -4.10 1.74
N PRO A 26 17.67 -3.60 2.90
CA PRO A 26 18.25 -2.43 3.55
C PRO A 26 19.74 -2.57 3.85
N LEU A 27 20.20 -3.79 4.16
CA LEU A 27 21.61 -4.09 4.36
C LEU A 27 22.43 -3.91 3.07
N ALA A 28 21.94 -4.45 1.95
CA ALA A 28 22.58 -4.32 0.65
C ALA A 28 22.60 -2.86 0.17
N PHE A 29 21.53 -2.12 0.42
CA PHE A 29 21.49 -0.68 0.17
C PHE A 29 22.52 0.07 1.02
N GLY A 30 22.55 -0.19 2.33
CA GLY A 30 23.51 0.42 3.26
C GLY A 30 24.96 0.18 2.84
N LEU A 31 25.28 -1.04 2.40
CA LEU A 31 26.60 -1.40 1.86
C LEU A 31 26.93 -0.63 0.56
N LYS A 32 25.99 -0.55 -0.38
CA LYS A 32 26.15 0.22 -1.63
C LYS A 32 26.33 1.73 -1.39
N MET A 33 25.68 2.26 -0.34
CA MET A 33 25.71 3.69 -0.03
C MET A 33 26.82 4.09 0.95
N THR A 34 27.67 3.16 1.41
CA THR A 34 28.78 3.43 2.33
C THR A 34 29.66 4.60 1.90
N HIS A 35 29.99 4.66 0.60
CA HIS A 35 30.84 5.70 0.01
C HIS A 35 30.08 6.92 -0.52
N HIS A 36 28.75 6.95 -0.38
CA HIS A 36 27.88 7.99 -0.95
C HIS A 36 26.93 8.60 0.07
N ARG A 37 27.27 8.55 1.37
CA ARG A 37 26.40 9.04 2.46
C ARG A 37 26.13 10.53 2.40
N ASP A 38 27.11 11.29 1.93
CA ASP A 38 27.01 12.72 1.71
C ASP A 38 26.00 13.05 0.60
N VAL A 39 26.02 12.33 -0.51
CA VAL A 39 25.00 12.47 -1.58
C VAL A 39 23.64 11.98 -1.10
N LEU A 40 23.62 10.88 -0.34
CA LEU A 40 22.38 10.33 0.22
C LEU A 40 21.68 11.32 1.16
N SER A 41 22.43 12.10 1.94
CA SER A 41 21.87 13.13 2.82
C SER A 41 21.22 14.33 2.12
N LEU A 42 21.40 14.45 0.79
CA LEU A 42 20.79 15.52 -0.01
C LEU A 42 19.36 15.18 -0.43
N PHE A 43 18.99 13.89 -0.41
CA PHE A 43 17.63 13.46 -0.67
C PHE A 43 16.73 13.83 0.51
N ASN A 44 15.56 14.36 0.20
CA ASN A 44 14.52 14.67 1.17
C ASN A 44 13.91 13.38 1.73
N HIS A 45 13.76 12.36 0.89
CA HIS A 45 13.23 11.06 1.26
C HIS A 45 14.00 9.96 0.53
N VAL A 46 14.29 8.86 1.23
CA VAL A 46 14.87 7.66 0.63
C VAL A 46 14.00 6.48 1.02
N LEU A 47 13.39 5.86 0.02
CA LEU A 47 12.50 4.71 0.20
C LEU A 47 13.22 3.45 -0.24
N ILE A 48 13.14 2.44 0.61
CA ILE A 48 13.76 1.14 0.39
C ILE A 48 12.67 0.08 0.53
N SER A 49 12.32 -0.58 -0.58
CA SER A 49 11.50 -1.79 -0.58
C SER A 49 12.43 -2.96 -0.30
N GLY A 50 12.44 -3.41 0.95
CA GLY A 50 13.15 -4.62 1.38
C GLY A 50 12.31 -5.33 2.42
N GLY A 51 12.42 -6.66 2.48
CA GLY A 51 11.57 -7.49 3.32
C GLY A 51 11.80 -7.11 4.76
N ASP A 52 10.72 -6.89 5.50
CA ASP A 52 10.83 -6.48 6.89
C ASP A 52 11.01 -7.71 7.78
N PRO A 53 12.20 -7.90 8.40
CA PRO A 53 12.47 -9.08 9.22
C PRO A 53 11.62 -9.12 10.49
N ASP A 54 11.00 -8.00 10.88
CA ASP A 54 10.16 -7.93 12.07
C ASP A 54 8.75 -8.46 11.80
N VAL A 55 8.31 -8.56 10.52
CA VAL A 55 7.01 -9.14 10.15
C VAL A 55 7.11 -10.66 10.23
N LYS A 56 6.73 -11.22 11.38
CA LYS A 56 6.86 -12.66 11.66
C LYS A 56 5.67 -13.44 11.14
N HIS A 57 4.48 -12.86 11.23
CA HIS A 57 3.24 -13.51 10.83
C HIS A 57 2.54 -12.69 9.75
N GLY A 58 2.10 -13.36 8.69
CA GLY A 58 1.24 -12.76 7.68
C GLY A 58 -0.15 -12.42 8.25
N ARG A 59 -0.92 -11.64 7.49
CA ARG A 59 -2.35 -11.42 7.78
C ARG A 59 -3.04 -12.79 7.94
N PRO A 60 -3.93 -12.98 8.92
CA PRO A 60 -4.66 -11.96 9.67
C PRO A 60 -3.98 -11.47 10.96
N HIS A 61 -2.70 -11.75 11.18
CA HIS A 61 -1.96 -11.21 12.32
C HIS A 61 -1.67 -9.70 12.12
N PRO A 62 -1.64 -8.92 13.22
CA PRO A 62 -1.51 -7.45 13.15
C PRO A 62 -0.08 -6.97 12.84
N ASP A 63 0.90 -7.87 12.83
CA ASP A 63 2.35 -7.59 12.74
C ASP A 63 2.68 -6.50 11.71
N ILE A 64 2.21 -6.66 10.47
CA ILE A 64 2.57 -5.74 9.37
C ILE A 64 2.11 -4.30 9.61
N PHE A 65 0.93 -4.12 10.21
CA PHE A 65 0.39 -2.79 10.50
C PHE A 65 1.05 -2.18 11.72
N LEU A 66 1.28 -2.96 12.78
CA LEU A 66 2.00 -2.50 13.97
C LEU A 66 3.43 -2.07 13.62
N ILE A 67 4.10 -2.81 12.74
CA ILE A 67 5.46 -2.49 12.28
C ILE A 67 5.45 -1.23 11.43
N ALA A 68 4.52 -1.11 10.48
CA ALA A 68 4.37 0.11 9.70
C ALA A 68 4.10 1.34 10.58
N ALA A 69 3.20 1.24 11.57
CA ALA A 69 2.97 2.31 12.54
C ALA A 69 4.25 2.64 13.34
N SER A 70 4.97 1.62 13.82
CA SER A 70 6.20 1.80 14.60
C SER A 70 7.35 2.46 13.84
N LYS A 71 7.30 2.52 12.50
CA LYS A 71 8.33 3.13 11.68
C LYS A 71 8.14 4.61 11.41
N PHE A 72 6.96 5.16 11.71
CA PHE A 72 6.80 6.61 11.75
C PHE A 72 7.64 7.21 12.89
N HIS A 73 8.16 8.42 12.67
CA HIS A 73 9.11 9.06 13.59
C HIS A 73 8.56 9.30 15.00
N ASP A 74 7.26 9.53 15.11
CA ASP A 74 6.53 9.85 16.33
C ASP A 74 5.80 8.64 16.93
N HIS A 75 5.89 7.47 16.29
CA HIS A 75 5.34 6.21 16.76
C HIS A 75 3.87 6.34 17.21
N PRO A 76 2.94 6.68 16.28
CA PRO A 76 1.57 6.99 16.63
C PRO A 76 0.89 5.84 17.38
N ALA A 77 0.05 6.20 18.36
CA ALA A 77 -0.79 5.23 19.04
C ALA A 77 -1.75 4.59 18.01
N PRO A 78 -1.95 3.25 18.03
CA PRO A 78 -2.71 2.56 16.98
C PRO A 78 -4.11 3.10 16.72
N GLU A 79 -4.82 3.56 17.74
CA GLU A 79 -6.16 4.14 17.64
C GLU A 79 -6.21 5.42 16.78
N THR A 80 -5.07 6.09 16.60
CA THR A 80 -4.92 7.30 15.78
C THR A 80 -4.46 6.98 14.35
N VAL A 81 -4.37 5.71 13.98
CA VAL A 81 -3.97 5.24 12.64
C VAL A 81 -5.19 4.75 11.87
N LEU A 82 -5.31 5.19 10.61
CA LEU A 82 -6.31 4.70 9.66
C LEU A 82 -5.68 3.75 8.66
N VAL A 83 -6.18 2.53 8.59
CA VAL A 83 -5.78 1.55 7.58
C VAL A 83 -6.78 1.56 6.43
N PHE A 84 -6.30 1.49 5.19
CA PHE A 84 -7.13 1.13 4.06
C PHE A 84 -6.77 -0.30 3.63
N GLU A 85 -7.78 -1.12 3.37
CA GLU A 85 -7.67 -2.56 3.08
C GLU A 85 -8.79 -3.03 2.16
N ASP A 86 -8.62 -4.15 1.46
CA ASP A 86 -9.62 -4.74 0.57
C ASP A 86 -10.06 -6.15 1.02
N THR A 87 -9.29 -6.81 1.89
CA THR A 87 -9.58 -8.19 2.31
C THR A 87 -10.10 -8.32 3.74
N PRO A 88 -10.95 -9.32 4.05
CA PRO A 88 -11.36 -9.62 5.42
C PRO A 88 -10.18 -9.97 6.36
N ALA A 89 -9.15 -10.63 5.83
CA ALA A 89 -7.96 -10.98 6.59
C ALA A 89 -7.16 -9.73 7.00
N GLY A 90 -7.01 -8.76 6.09
CA GLY A 90 -6.38 -7.48 6.37
C GLY A 90 -7.20 -6.59 7.28
N VAL A 91 -8.52 -6.53 7.10
CA VAL A 91 -9.44 -5.85 8.04
C VAL A 91 -9.30 -6.42 9.44
N LYS A 92 -9.28 -7.75 9.59
CA LYS A 92 -9.05 -8.38 10.90
C LYS A 92 -7.69 -7.98 11.49
N ALA A 93 -6.62 -8.01 10.69
CA ALA A 93 -5.28 -7.62 11.14
C ALA A 93 -5.22 -6.15 11.61
N ALA A 94 -5.88 -5.23 10.91
CA ALA A 94 -5.93 -3.82 11.28
C ALA A 94 -6.70 -3.59 12.60
N LEU A 95 -7.85 -4.26 12.75
CA LEU A 95 -8.65 -4.18 13.98
C LEU A 95 -7.92 -4.80 15.18
N ASP A 96 -7.27 -5.94 14.99
CA ASP A 96 -6.47 -6.60 16.03
C ASP A 96 -5.23 -5.77 16.40
N ALA A 97 -4.76 -4.89 15.51
CA ALA A 97 -3.72 -3.90 15.79
C ALA A 97 -4.24 -2.71 16.61
N GLY A 98 -5.56 -2.60 16.84
CA GLY A 98 -6.19 -1.47 17.52
C GLY A 98 -6.42 -0.24 16.62
N MET A 99 -6.37 -0.42 15.30
CA MET A 99 -6.50 0.68 14.32
C MET A 99 -7.92 0.78 13.76
N GLN A 100 -8.26 1.96 13.24
CA GLN A 100 -9.46 2.11 12.43
C GLN A 100 -9.20 1.64 11.00
N VAL A 101 -10.20 1.08 10.33
CA VAL A 101 -10.04 0.52 8.98
C VAL A 101 -11.16 0.90 8.03
N VAL A 102 -10.78 1.39 6.85
CA VAL A 102 -11.65 1.58 5.69
C VAL A 102 -11.46 0.40 4.74
N MET A 103 -12.52 -0.37 4.53
CA MET A 103 -12.53 -1.50 3.61
C MET A 103 -13.05 -1.10 2.24
N VAL A 104 -12.32 -1.46 1.18
CA VAL A 104 -12.72 -1.34 -0.23
C VAL A 104 -12.72 -2.73 -0.88
N PRO A 105 -13.78 -3.54 -0.70
CA PRO A 105 -13.76 -4.94 -1.10
C PRO A 105 -14.05 -5.15 -2.59
N ASP A 106 -13.78 -6.36 -3.10
CA ASP A 106 -14.34 -6.81 -4.37
C ASP A 106 -15.87 -6.70 -4.33
N PRO A 107 -16.54 -6.14 -5.36
CA PRO A 107 -17.99 -5.94 -5.37
C PRO A 107 -18.83 -7.21 -5.17
N ARG A 108 -18.24 -8.39 -5.42
CA ARG A 108 -18.90 -9.70 -5.26
C ARG A 108 -18.78 -10.28 -3.87
N MET A 109 -18.10 -9.60 -2.94
CA MET A 109 -17.91 -10.05 -1.56
C MET A 109 -19.20 -9.94 -0.74
N ASP A 110 -19.47 -10.96 0.08
CA ASP A 110 -20.70 -11.06 0.88
C ASP A 110 -20.75 -9.97 1.97
N GLN A 111 -21.96 -9.54 2.32
CA GLN A 111 -22.17 -8.51 3.33
C GLN A 111 -21.58 -8.88 4.72
N ALA A 112 -21.60 -10.16 5.09
CA ALA A 112 -21.06 -10.64 6.36
C ALA A 112 -19.53 -10.44 6.46
N ASP A 113 -18.82 -10.56 5.34
CA ASP A 113 -17.37 -10.35 5.27
C ASP A 113 -17.01 -8.85 5.26
N ARG A 114 -17.98 -7.99 4.92
CA ARG A 114 -17.82 -6.53 4.84
C ARG A 114 -18.13 -5.79 6.15
N SER A 115 -18.92 -6.37 7.04
CA SER A 115 -19.52 -5.65 8.18
C SER A 115 -18.57 -5.39 9.35
N ARG A 116 -17.33 -5.90 9.31
CA ARG A 116 -16.38 -5.77 10.42
C ARG A 116 -15.56 -4.47 10.40
N ALA A 117 -15.42 -3.84 9.24
CA ALA A 117 -14.61 -2.63 9.09
C ALA A 117 -15.25 -1.42 9.77
N THR A 118 -14.45 -0.42 10.15
CA THR A 118 -14.93 0.87 10.68
C THR A 118 -15.81 1.58 9.66
N LEU A 119 -15.38 1.56 8.39
CA LEU A 119 -16.13 2.05 7.24
C LEU A 119 -15.92 1.08 6.08
N CYS A 120 -16.98 0.74 5.34
CA CYS A 120 -16.89 -0.02 4.10
C CYS A 120 -17.45 0.84 2.95
N ILE A 121 -16.67 1.02 1.89
CA ILE A 121 -17.02 1.81 0.70
C ILE A 121 -16.69 0.99 -0.55
N ASP A 122 -17.36 1.27 -1.67
CA ASP A 122 -17.13 0.52 -2.91
C ASP A 122 -15.95 1.08 -3.73
N SER A 123 -15.49 2.29 -3.40
CA SER A 123 -14.37 2.95 -4.09
C SER A 123 -13.69 3.98 -3.21
N LEU A 124 -12.37 4.16 -3.37
CA LEU A 124 -11.64 5.30 -2.77
C LEU A 124 -12.14 6.66 -3.27
N LEU A 125 -12.96 6.69 -4.33
CA LEU A 125 -13.66 7.90 -4.77
C LEU A 125 -14.71 8.39 -3.76
N GLU A 126 -15.26 7.50 -2.93
CA GLU A 126 -16.33 7.78 -1.97
C GLU A 126 -15.82 8.20 -0.59
N PHE A 127 -14.53 7.97 -0.32
CA PHE A 127 -13.93 8.31 0.97
C PHE A 127 -14.04 9.81 1.25
N LYS A 128 -14.45 10.16 2.48
CA LYS A 128 -14.55 11.54 2.97
C LYS A 128 -13.59 11.73 4.15
N PRO A 129 -12.41 12.34 3.91
CA PRO A 129 -11.37 12.46 4.93
C PRO A 129 -11.86 13.13 6.24
N GLU A 130 -12.74 14.12 6.12
CA GLU A 130 -13.27 14.88 7.25
C GLU A 130 -14.04 14.02 8.27
N GLN A 131 -14.56 12.84 7.86
CA GLN A 131 -15.23 11.93 8.79
C GLN A 131 -14.27 11.35 9.85
N PHE A 132 -12.98 11.33 9.56
CA PHE A 132 -11.89 10.87 10.45
C PHE A 132 -11.01 12.04 10.94
N GLY A 133 -11.47 13.29 10.80
CA GLY A 133 -10.68 14.47 11.18
C GLY A 133 -9.51 14.80 10.25
N LEU A 134 -9.42 14.13 9.10
CA LEU A 134 -8.43 14.45 8.06
C LEU A 134 -8.91 15.64 7.19
N PRO A 135 -7.99 16.36 6.50
CA PRO A 135 -8.34 17.49 5.65
C PRO A 135 -9.31 17.09 4.53
N SER A 136 -10.44 17.80 4.39
CA SER A 136 -11.45 17.51 3.37
C SER A 136 -10.93 17.71 1.95
N PHE A 137 -11.44 16.94 0.99
CA PHE A 137 -11.17 17.20 -0.44
C PHE A 137 -11.66 18.60 -0.86
N PRO A 138 -11.01 19.27 -1.82
CA PRO A 138 -11.47 20.54 -2.34
C PRO A 138 -12.88 20.39 -2.92
N VAL A 139 -13.82 21.22 -2.45
CA VAL A 139 -15.14 21.30 -3.08
C VAL A 139 -14.95 21.92 -4.45
N ALA A 140 -15.32 21.19 -5.51
CA ALA A 140 -15.29 21.74 -6.87
C ALA A 140 -16.07 23.07 -6.86
N PRO A 141 -15.53 24.16 -7.44
CA PRO A 141 -16.23 25.44 -7.45
C PRO A 141 -17.58 25.22 -8.12
N LYS A 142 -18.67 25.47 -7.38
CA LYS A 142 -20.01 25.49 -7.97
C LYS A 142 -19.95 26.45 -9.15
N ARG A 143 -20.29 25.98 -10.36
CA ARG A 143 -20.52 26.86 -11.51
C ARG A 143 -21.42 27.99 -11.01
N SER A 144 -20.93 29.22 -11.09
CA SER A 144 -21.65 30.39 -10.61
C SER A 144 -23.02 30.46 -11.28
N PRO A 145 -24.13 30.60 -10.53
CA PRO A 145 -25.35 31.07 -11.13
C PRO A 145 -25.11 32.52 -11.56
N SER A 146 -25.56 32.85 -12.76
CA SER A 146 -25.52 34.22 -13.27
C SER A 146 -26.31 35.16 -12.36
N ARG A 147 -25.61 36.17 -11.85
CA ARG A 147 -26.07 37.46 -11.30
C ARG A 147 -26.86 37.48 -9.98
N SER A 148 -26.26 38.27 -9.07
CA SER A 148 -26.81 39.08 -7.99
C SER A 148 -27.66 38.40 -6.94
N GLU A 149 -27.04 38.04 -5.82
CA GLU A 149 -27.59 38.31 -4.48
C GLU A 149 -26.45 38.39 -3.45
N SER A 150 -26.57 39.37 -2.57
CA SER A 150 -25.61 39.72 -1.51
C SER A 150 -25.47 38.60 -0.48
N VAL A 151 -24.24 38.12 -0.25
CA VAL A 151 -23.95 37.10 0.76
C VAL A 151 -23.27 37.74 1.97
N THR A 152 -24.04 37.92 3.04
CA THR A 152 -23.55 38.01 4.41
C THR A 152 -22.80 36.73 4.79
N GLY A 153 -21.60 36.89 5.36
CA GLY A 153 -20.67 35.80 5.65
C GLY A 153 -21.26 34.71 6.54
N MET A 154 -21.33 33.49 6.01
CA MET A 154 -21.48 32.27 6.80
C MET A 154 -20.09 31.69 7.05
N LYS A 155 -19.68 31.63 8.32
CA LYS A 155 -18.55 30.82 8.75
C LYS A 155 -18.85 29.37 8.43
N ALA A 156 -17.91 28.69 7.77
CA ALA A 156 -17.97 27.25 7.59
C ALA A 156 -17.99 26.59 8.98
N THR A 157 -19.13 26.03 9.36
CA THR A 157 -19.25 25.16 10.51
C THR A 157 -18.43 23.90 10.23
N ALA A 158 -17.38 23.67 11.00
CA ALA A 158 -16.65 22.41 10.99
C ALA A 158 -17.65 21.29 11.26
N THR A 159 -17.86 20.42 10.26
CA THR A 159 -18.60 19.18 10.45
C THR A 159 -17.84 18.34 11.46
N ALA A 160 -18.48 17.99 12.59
CA ALA A 160 -17.90 17.10 13.58
C ALA A 160 -17.50 15.76 12.92
N SER A 161 -16.35 15.20 13.31
CA SER A 161 -15.92 13.89 12.81
C SER A 161 -16.96 12.82 13.20
N THR A 162 -17.26 11.92 12.27
CA THR A 162 -18.19 10.81 12.51
C THR A 162 -17.49 9.67 13.25
N PHE A 163 -16.19 9.54 13.05
CA PHE A 163 -15.32 8.54 13.65
C PHE A 163 -14.25 9.20 14.53
N GLU A 164 -13.48 8.38 15.23
CA GLU A 164 -12.37 8.88 16.04
C GLU A 164 -11.33 9.56 15.13
N PRO A 165 -10.84 10.76 15.49
CA PRO A 165 -9.85 11.45 14.68
C PRO A 165 -8.55 10.65 14.51
N VAL A 166 -8.02 10.62 13.30
CA VAL A 166 -6.75 9.95 12.96
C VAL A 166 -5.68 10.96 12.56
N SER A 167 -4.42 10.59 12.73
CA SER A 167 -3.25 11.40 12.39
C SER A 167 -2.39 10.77 11.29
N HIS A 168 -2.46 9.44 11.13
CA HIS A 168 -1.61 8.65 10.25
C HIS A 168 -2.44 7.72 9.37
N VAL A 169 -1.91 7.40 8.18
CA VAL A 169 -2.58 6.48 7.25
C VAL A 169 -1.65 5.36 6.80
N ILE A 170 -2.15 4.13 6.79
CA ILE A 170 -1.45 2.98 6.22
C ILE A 170 -2.31 2.39 5.11
N PHE A 171 -1.73 2.20 3.94
CA PHE A 171 -2.43 1.60 2.80
C PHE A 171 -1.94 0.17 2.59
N ASP A 172 -2.86 -0.76 2.36
CA ASP A 172 -2.51 -1.95 1.58
C ASP A 172 -2.16 -1.58 0.12
N LEU A 173 -1.60 -2.53 -0.63
CA LEU A 173 -1.23 -2.34 -2.03
C LEU A 173 -2.16 -3.07 -2.99
N ASP A 174 -2.19 -4.40 -2.90
CA ASP A 174 -2.85 -5.28 -3.85
C ASP A 174 -4.36 -5.23 -3.66
N GLY A 175 -5.12 -5.09 -4.75
CA GLY A 175 -6.59 -4.95 -4.68
C GLY A 175 -7.08 -3.61 -4.14
N LEU A 176 -6.20 -2.79 -3.52
CA LEU A 176 -6.56 -1.50 -2.93
C LEU A 176 -5.96 -0.28 -3.62
N LEU A 177 -4.63 -0.16 -3.70
CA LEU A 177 -3.98 0.93 -4.44
C LEU A 177 -3.80 0.54 -5.90
N LEU A 178 -3.50 -0.74 -6.17
CA LEU A 178 -3.36 -1.30 -7.50
C LEU A 178 -4.42 -2.35 -7.78
N ASP A 179 -4.92 -2.35 -9.01
CA ASP A 179 -5.89 -3.32 -9.54
C ASP A 179 -5.19 -4.64 -9.96
N THR A 180 -4.37 -5.20 -9.06
CA THR A 180 -3.58 -6.42 -9.31
C THR A 180 -4.45 -7.68 -9.28
N GLU A 181 -5.53 -7.65 -8.52
CA GLU A 181 -6.47 -8.77 -8.37
C GLU A 181 -7.12 -9.20 -9.68
N LYS A 182 -7.41 -8.26 -10.60
CA LYS A 182 -7.91 -8.59 -11.93
C LYS A 182 -6.85 -9.31 -12.78
N LEU A 183 -5.59 -8.87 -12.67
CA LEU A 183 -4.48 -9.47 -13.42
C LEU A 183 -4.19 -10.89 -12.91
N TYR A 184 -4.20 -11.09 -11.59
CA TYR A 184 -4.02 -12.41 -11.00
C TYR A 184 -5.16 -13.36 -11.37
N SER A 185 -6.41 -12.88 -11.28
CA SER A 185 -7.58 -13.68 -11.67
C SER A 185 -7.53 -14.08 -13.15
N ALA A 186 -7.10 -13.18 -14.04
CA ALA A 186 -6.91 -13.48 -15.46
C ALA A 186 -5.79 -14.49 -15.71
N ALA A 187 -4.69 -14.42 -14.95
CA ALA A 187 -3.60 -15.38 -15.03
C ALA A 187 -4.02 -16.78 -14.56
N ALA A 188 -4.70 -16.87 -13.41
CA ALA A 188 -5.25 -18.12 -12.88
C ALA A 188 -6.27 -18.76 -13.85
N GLU A 189 -7.20 -17.96 -14.39
CA GLU A 189 -8.17 -18.42 -15.40
C GLU A 189 -7.45 -18.92 -16.66
N ALA A 190 -6.42 -18.22 -17.14
CA ALA A 190 -5.67 -18.63 -18.33
C ALA A 190 -4.91 -19.96 -18.15
N VAL A 191 -4.51 -20.32 -16.93
CA VAL A 191 -3.97 -21.66 -16.63
C VAL A 191 -5.10 -22.68 -16.55
N ALA A 192 -6.17 -22.39 -15.81
CA ALA A 192 -7.32 -23.29 -15.66
C ALA A 192 -7.95 -23.69 -17.02
N LEU A 193 -8.08 -22.74 -17.96
CA LEU A 193 -8.65 -22.98 -19.29
C LEU A 193 -7.85 -23.97 -20.12
N ARG A 194 -6.53 -24.13 -19.90
CA ARG A 194 -5.73 -25.15 -20.60
C ARG A 194 -6.15 -26.58 -20.26
N TYR A 195 -6.81 -26.75 -19.12
CA TYR A 195 -7.32 -28.02 -18.61
C TYR A 195 -8.85 -28.11 -18.69
N ASN A 196 -9.49 -27.23 -19.47
CA ASN A 196 -10.95 -27.10 -19.59
C ASN A 196 -11.64 -26.88 -18.22
N LYS A 197 -10.98 -26.12 -17.34
CA LYS A 197 -11.50 -25.69 -16.04
C LYS A 197 -11.74 -24.18 -16.03
N THR A 198 -12.47 -23.70 -15.02
CA THR A 198 -12.81 -22.28 -14.84
C THR A 198 -12.45 -21.84 -13.43
N PHE A 199 -11.75 -20.72 -13.30
CA PHE A 199 -11.42 -20.11 -12.03
C PHE A 199 -12.57 -19.20 -11.57
N THR A 200 -13.54 -19.82 -10.90
CA THR A 200 -14.77 -19.16 -10.46
C THR A 200 -14.56 -18.17 -9.30
N TRP A 201 -15.49 -17.24 -9.12
CA TRP A 201 -15.54 -16.36 -7.95
C TRP A 201 -15.54 -17.13 -6.63
N GLU A 202 -16.33 -18.21 -6.53
CA GLU A 202 -16.39 -19.05 -5.33
C GLU A 202 -15.04 -19.70 -4.98
N LEU A 203 -14.23 -20.03 -5.98
CA LEU A 203 -12.88 -20.52 -5.75
C LEU A 203 -11.93 -19.38 -5.38
N LYS A 204 -12.02 -18.24 -6.06
CA LYS A 204 -11.25 -17.04 -5.71
C LYS A 204 -11.48 -16.64 -4.25
N LYS A 205 -12.74 -16.54 -3.82
CA LYS A 205 -13.13 -16.17 -2.46
C LYS A 205 -12.50 -17.09 -1.40
N ARG A 206 -12.40 -18.39 -1.68
CA ARG A 206 -11.79 -19.37 -0.76
C ARG A 206 -10.28 -19.17 -0.54
N VAL A 207 -9.58 -18.55 -1.49
CA VAL A 207 -8.12 -18.34 -1.43
C VAL A 207 -7.72 -16.89 -1.15
N LEU A 208 -8.68 -15.96 -1.08
CA LEU A 208 -8.40 -14.56 -0.75
C LEU A 208 -7.76 -14.45 0.64
N GLY A 209 -6.61 -13.79 0.72
CA GLY A 209 -5.86 -13.62 1.96
C GLY A 209 -5.11 -14.85 2.45
N SER A 210 -5.10 -15.95 1.70
CA SER A 210 -4.26 -17.13 1.98
C SER A 210 -2.81 -16.91 1.55
N THR A 211 -1.89 -17.76 2.01
CA THR A 211 -0.53 -17.80 1.46
C THR A 211 -0.56 -18.27 0.00
N ALA A 212 0.45 -17.91 -0.79
CA ALA A 212 0.54 -18.36 -2.18
C ALA A 212 0.52 -19.91 -2.27
N ALA A 213 1.23 -20.60 -1.37
CA ALA A 213 1.28 -22.05 -1.35
C ALA A 213 -0.09 -22.68 -1.04
N ASP A 214 -0.79 -22.18 -0.03
CA ASP A 214 -2.13 -22.67 0.34
C ASP A 214 -3.15 -22.38 -0.77
N ALA A 215 -3.05 -21.21 -1.41
CA ALA A 215 -3.88 -20.84 -2.55
C ALA A 215 -3.66 -21.78 -3.74
N ALA A 216 -2.40 -22.05 -4.10
CA ALA A 216 -2.06 -23.01 -5.16
C ALA A 216 -2.61 -24.40 -4.86
N HIS A 217 -2.41 -24.91 -3.65
CA HIS A 217 -2.93 -26.22 -3.24
C HIS A 217 -4.45 -26.28 -3.38
N THR A 218 -5.14 -25.28 -2.81
CA THR A 218 -6.61 -25.20 -2.85
C THR A 218 -7.14 -25.13 -4.28
N ILE A 219 -6.50 -24.37 -5.18
CA ILE A 219 -6.94 -24.24 -6.57
C ILE A 219 -6.72 -25.53 -7.35
N VAL A 220 -5.52 -26.13 -7.25
CA VAL A 220 -5.20 -27.39 -7.94
C VAL A 220 -6.15 -28.49 -7.51
N GLU A 221 -6.38 -28.62 -6.20
CA GLU A 221 -7.30 -29.61 -5.64
C GLU A 221 -8.74 -29.37 -6.09
N ALA A 222 -9.25 -28.14 -5.94
CA ALA A 222 -10.65 -27.82 -6.24
C ALA A 222 -10.98 -27.94 -7.74
N LEU A 223 -10.01 -27.67 -8.63
CA LEU A 223 -10.20 -27.81 -10.07
C LEU A 223 -9.83 -29.21 -10.58
N GLY A 224 -9.16 -30.03 -9.77
CA GLY A 224 -8.64 -31.35 -10.18
C GLY A 224 -7.62 -31.22 -11.31
N LEU A 225 -6.68 -30.29 -11.17
CA LEU A 225 -5.66 -30.04 -12.19
C LEU A 225 -4.59 -31.15 -12.18
N PRO A 226 -4.14 -31.65 -13.34
CA PRO A 226 -3.16 -32.71 -13.43
C PRO A 226 -1.72 -32.18 -13.35
N LEU A 227 -1.45 -31.25 -12.45
CA LEU A 227 -0.12 -30.70 -12.18
C LEU A 227 0.04 -30.38 -10.69
N PRO A 228 1.26 -30.44 -10.14
CA PRO A 228 1.48 -30.12 -8.74
C PRO A 228 1.27 -28.62 -8.45
N PRO A 229 0.93 -28.25 -7.20
CA PRO A 229 0.71 -26.86 -6.78
C PRO A 229 1.84 -25.88 -7.16
N ASP A 230 3.10 -26.31 -7.02
CA ASP A 230 4.26 -25.46 -7.33
C ASP A 230 4.39 -25.18 -8.83
N GLU A 231 4.10 -26.17 -9.68
CA GLU A 231 4.08 -25.97 -11.14
C GLU A 231 2.92 -25.07 -11.55
N TYR A 232 1.75 -25.22 -10.91
CA TYR A 232 0.60 -24.35 -11.14
C TYR A 232 0.94 -22.90 -10.81
N MET A 233 1.55 -22.67 -9.63
CA MET A 233 1.97 -21.34 -9.20
C MET A 233 2.99 -20.75 -10.18
N ALA A 234 4.01 -21.53 -10.60
CA ALA A 234 5.01 -21.08 -11.56
C ALA A 234 4.38 -20.66 -12.91
N GLU A 235 3.35 -21.37 -13.38
CA GLU A 235 2.64 -20.97 -14.59
C GLU A 235 1.83 -19.68 -14.42
N VAL A 236 1.11 -19.53 -13.30
CA VAL A 236 0.34 -18.32 -12.98
C VAL A 236 1.28 -17.12 -12.85
N ASP A 237 2.37 -17.25 -12.09
CA ASP A 237 3.38 -16.22 -11.89
C ASP A 237 4.01 -15.79 -13.22
N ARG A 238 4.28 -16.73 -14.13
CA ARG A 238 4.82 -16.39 -15.46
C ARG A 238 3.88 -15.50 -16.27
N ILE A 239 2.57 -15.68 -16.16
CA ILE A 239 1.57 -14.85 -16.86
C ILE A 239 1.41 -13.53 -16.11
N PHE A 240 1.26 -13.59 -14.78
CA PHE A 240 1.06 -12.44 -13.91
C PHE A 240 2.24 -11.47 -13.98
N HIS A 241 3.49 -11.94 -13.86
CA HIS A 241 4.69 -11.10 -13.93
C HIS A 241 4.86 -10.37 -15.26
N LYS A 242 4.28 -10.87 -16.36
CA LYS A 242 4.27 -10.15 -17.64
C LYS A 242 3.25 -9.02 -17.67
N ALA A 243 2.14 -9.16 -16.95
CA ALA A 243 1.04 -8.20 -16.96
C ALA A 243 1.14 -7.15 -15.84
N VAL A 244 1.66 -7.54 -14.67
CA VAL A 244 1.65 -6.71 -13.45
C VAL A 244 2.44 -5.39 -13.53
N PRO A 245 3.52 -5.24 -14.34
CA PRO A 245 4.15 -3.93 -14.51
C PRO A 245 3.20 -2.86 -15.08
N ASP A 246 2.15 -3.31 -15.75
CA ASP A 246 1.14 -2.47 -16.40
C ASP A 246 -0.14 -2.32 -15.56
N ALA A 247 -0.14 -2.76 -14.30
CA ALA A 247 -1.29 -2.63 -13.41
C ALA A 247 -1.76 -1.18 -13.28
N ASN A 248 -3.07 -0.97 -13.29
CA ASN A 248 -3.67 0.34 -13.07
C ASN A 248 -3.80 0.64 -11.58
N LEU A 249 -3.82 1.93 -11.23
CA LEU A 249 -4.25 2.36 -9.90
C LEU A 249 -5.76 2.11 -9.75
N MET A 250 -6.19 1.75 -8.55
CA MET A 250 -7.60 1.67 -8.23
C MET A 250 -8.27 3.06 -8.30
N PRO A 251 -9.57 3.14 -8.66
CA PRO A 251 -10.26 4.42 -8.76
C PRO A 251 -10.19 5.23 -7.47
N GLY A 252 -9.61 6.43 -7.55
CA GLY A 252 -9.45 7.33 -6.41
C GLY A 252 -8.14 7.20 -5.62
N ALA A 253 -7.33 6.16 -5.85
CA ALA A 253 -6.07 5.91 -5.14
C ALA A 253 -5.10 7.10 -5.28
N GLU A 254 -4.80 7.52 -6.52
CA GLU A 254 -3.90 8.64 -6.78
C GLU A 254 -4.41 9.94 -6.13
N ARG A 255 -5.71 10.23 -6.29
CA ARG A 255 -6.36 11.42 -5.73
C ARG A 255 -6.18 11.46 -4.21
N LEU A 256 -6.43 10.34 -3.53
CA LEU A 256 -6.33 10.22 -2.08
C LEU A 256 -4.88 10.38 -1.61
N VAL A 257 -3.95 9.63 -2.18
CA VAL A 257 -2.52 9.68 -1.79
C VAL A 257 -1.95 11.08 -1.98
N ARG A 258 -2.17 11.71 -3.14
CA ARG A 258 -1.67 13.07 -3.40
C ARG A 258 -2.31 14.11 -2.49
N HIS A 259 -3.62 13.97 -2.20
CA HIS A 259 -4.33 14.88 -1.30
C HIS A 259 -3.80 14.82 0.13
N LEU A 260 -3.63 13.61 0.68
CA LEU A 260 -3.06 13.42 2.02
C LEU A 260 -1.63 13.97 2.09
N HIS A 261 -0.83 13.75 1.05
CA HIS A 261 0.55 14.22 1.00
C HIS A 261 0.63 15.74 0.94
N ALA A 262 -0.23 16.38 0.14
CA ALA A 262 -0.31 17.84 0.03
C ALA A 262 -0.67 18.52 1.36
N HIS A 263 -1.34 17.79 2.27
CA HIS A 263 -1.66 18.27 3.61
C HIS A 263 -0.72 17.73 4.70
N ALA A 264 0.42 17.14 4.30
CA ALA A 264 1.43 16.59 5.20
C ALA A 264 0.90 15.53 6.18
N VAL A 265 -0.14 14.77 5.79
CA VAL A 265 -0.59 13.60 6.55
C VAL A 265 0.43 12.47 6.35
N PRO A 266 1.10 11.98 7.40
CA PRO A 266 2.08 10.91 7.25
C PRO A 266 1.40 9.61 6.81
N MET A 267 1.97 8.97 5.80
CA MET A 267 1.40 7.74 5.26
C MET A 267 2.45 6.70 4.90
N ALA A 268 2.07 5.42 4.94
CA ALA A 268 2.93 4.29 4.59
C ALA A 268 2.17 3.25 3.75
N ILE A 269 2.91 2.38 3.08
CA ILE A 269 2.37 1.17 2.44
C ILE A 269 2.74 -0.03 3.31
N ALA A 270 1.78 -0.94 3.55
CA ALA A 270 2.00 -2.23 4.18
C ALA A 270 1.44 -3.31 3.24
N THR A 271 2.29 -4.16 2.65
CA THR A 271 1.88 -5.19 1.68
C THR A 271 2.41 -6.57 2.06
N SER A 272 1.63 -7.63 1.85
CA SER A 272 2.10 -9.01 2.01
C SER A 272 3.08 -9.47 0.90
N SER A 273 3.28 -8.64 -0.13
CA SER A 273 4.22 -8.90 -1.22
C SER A 273 5.66 -8.96 -0.74
N THR A 274 6.47 -9.82 -1.38
CA THR A 274 7.92 -9.70 -1.30
C THR A 274 8.39 -8.39 -1.92
N PRO A 275 9.59 -7.89 -1.59
CA PRO A 275 10.15 -6.69 -2.20
C PRO A 275 10.21 -6.76 -3.73
N GLU A 276 10.63 -7.90 -4.28
CA GLU A 276 10.77 -8.09 -5.73
C GLU A 276 9.40 -7.97 -6.42
N ALA A 277 8.37 -8.55 -5.83
CA ALA A 277 7.00 -8.45 -6.33
C ALA A 277 6.46 -7.01 -6.21
N PHE A 278 6.73 -6.33 -5.09
CA PHE A 278 6.38 -4.93 -4.88
C PHE A 278 6.99 -4.03 -5.95
N ASP A 279 8.29 -4.18 -6.22
CA ASP A 279 9.00 -3.35 -7.19
C ASP A 279 8.50 -3.56 -8.62
N LEU A 280 8.14 -4.80 -8.96
CA LEU A 280 7.54 -5.13 -10.24
C LEU A 280 6.16 -4.46 -10.39
N LYS A 281 5.31 -4.55 -9.35
CA LYS A 281 3.98 -3.92 -9.29
C LYS A 281 4.03 -2.39 -9.40
N MET A 282 5.03 -1.77 -8.78
CA MET A 282 5.18 -0.31 -8.74
C MET A 282 5.90 0.28 -9.95
N THR A 283 6.24 -0.53 -10.97
CA THR A 283 7.05 -0.11 -12.14
C THR A 283 6.54 1.18 -12.79
N ARG A 284 5.23 1.30 -13.04
CA ARG A 284 4.62 2.48 -13.68
C ARG A 284 4.25 3.62 -12.72
N HIS A 285 4.28 3.37 -11.41
CA HIS A 285 3.75 4.28 -10.37
C HIS A 285 4.85 4.74 -9.41
N ARG A 286 6.11 4.70 -9.86
CA ARG A 286 7.27 5.06 -9.02
C ARG A 286 7.23 6.52 -8.54
N ASP A 287 6.52 7.39 -9.24
CA ASP A 287 6.30 8.78 -8.86
C ASP A 287 5.45 8.94 -7.60
N LEU A 288 4.64 7.93 -7.24
CA LEU A 288 3.88 7.92 -5.99
C LEU A 288 4.73 7.52 -4.79
N LEU A 289 5.80 6.73 -4.99
CA LEU A 289 6.61 6.23 -3.88
C LEU A 289 7.08 7.37 -2.96
N PRO A 290 7.71 8.46 -3.47
CA PRO A 290 8.16 9.59 -2.64
C PRO A 290 7.09 10.25 -1.76
N LEU A 291 5.80 10.01 -2.03
CA LEU A 291 4.69 10.58 -1.26
C LEU A 291 4.47 9.82 0.06
N PHE A 292 4.92 8.57 0.13
CA PHE A 292 4.88 7.74 1.32
C PHE A 292 6.15 7.95 2.15
N HIS A 293 5.99 7.86 3.47
CA HIS A 293 7.09 7.89 4.42
C HIS A 293 7.97 6.65 4.30
N HIS A 294 7.36 5.47 4.20
CA HIS A 294 8.04 4.18 4.10
C HIS A 294 7.11 3.11 3.53
N VAL A 295 7.71 1.98 3.18
CA VAL A 295 7.01 0.77 2.73
C VAL A 295 7.42 -0.39 3.64
N VAL A 296 6.45 -1.21 4.05
CA VAL A 296 6.66 -2.48 4.75
C VAL A 296 6.20 -3.60 3.82
N CYS A 297 7.15 -4.45 3.41
CA CYS A 297 6.89 -5.64 2.61
C CYS A 297 6.92 -6.88 3.53
N GLY A 298 5.91 -7.73 3.40
CA GLY A 298 5.85 -9.06 3.98
C GLY A 298 6.61 -10.09 3.14
N GLY A 299 6.45 -11.37 3.48
CA GLY A 299 6.95 -12.47 2.64
C GLY A 299 8.45 -12.73 2.69
N GLY A 300 9.18 -12.15 3.65
CA GLY A 300 10.55 -12.58 3.95
C GLY A 300 10.55 -14.01 4.48
N ASN A 301 11.44 -14.88 3.96
CA ASN A 301 11.57 -16.25 4.45
C ASN A 301 12.04 -16.22 5.93
N PRO A 302 11.26 -16.73 6.91
CA PRO A 302 11.60 -16.64 8.33
C PRO A 302 12.88 -17.41 8.73
N GLU A 303 13.41 -18.24 7.83
CA GLU A 303 14.68 -18.95 8.01
C GLU A 303 15.93 -18.08 7.83
N VAL A 304 15.81 -16.85 7.31
CA VAL A 304 16.92 -15.89 7.29
C VAL A 304 16.99 -15.18 8.64
N LYS A 305 17.36 -15.91 9.69
CA LYS A 305 17.66 -15.33 11.00
C LYS A 305 19.03 -14.65 11.04
N GLN A 306 18.98 -13.41 11.51
CA GLN A 306 19.95 -12.68 12.33
C GLN A 306 21.09 -11.90 11.66
N GLY A 307 20.89 -10.58 11.65
CA GLY A 307 21.82 -9.64 12.27
C GLY A 307 21.00 -8.50 12.88
N GLN A 308 21.03 -8.33 14.21
CA GLN A 308 20.37 -7.20 14.88
C GLN A 308 20.78 -5.88 14.22
N THR A 309 19.86 -5.11 13.64
CA THR A 309 20.12 -3.67 13.44
C THR A 309 18.83 -2.87 13.36
N THR A 310 18.77 -1.87 14.22
CA THR A 310 17.81 -0.77 14.23
C THR A 310 17.71 -0.08 12.88
N SER A 311 16.49 0.08 12.37
CA SER A 311 16.18 1.02 11.29
C SER A 311 16.64 2.41 11.72
N ARG A 312 17.77 2.90 11.16
CA ARG A 312 18.24 4.25 11.44
C ARG A 312 17.57 5.22 10.49
N TYR A 313 16.52 5.86 11.01
CA TYR A 313 16.10 7.19 10.59
C TYR A 313 17.28 8.16 10.69
N ILE A 314 17.50 8.99 9.66
CA ILE A 314 18.45 10.12 9.70
C ILE A 314 17.60 11.40 9.75
N PRO A 315 17.34 11.98 10.95
CA PRO A 315 16.61 13.23 11.04
C PRO A 315 17.46 14.42 10.58
N ARG A 316 16.76 15.45 10.06
CA ARG A 316 17.30 16.79 9.84
C ARG A 316 18.03 17.32 11.08
N ARG A 317 19.22 17.91 10.90
CA ARG A 317 19.67 19.02 11.76
C ARG A 317 18.97 20.28 11.27
N ARG A 318 18.22 20.95 12.14
CA ARG A 318 17.69 22.29 11.87
C ARG A 318 18.86 23.24 11.63
N PHE A 319 18.77 24.04 10.58
CA PHE A 319 19.42 25.36 10.52
C PHE A 319 18.50 26.37 11.19
#